data_AF-A0A078BDS1-F1
#
_entry.id   AF-A0A078BDS1-F1
#
_cell.length_a   1.000
_cell.length_b   1.000
_cell.length_c   1.000
_cell.angle_alpha   90.00
_cell.angle_beta   90.00
_cell.angle_gamma   90.00
#
_symmetry.space_group_name_H-M   'P 1'
#
loop_
_entity.id
_entity.type
_entity.pdbx_description
1 polymer ?
#
loop_
_entity_poly.entity_id
_entity_poly.type
_entity_poly.pdbx_seq_one_letter_code
_entity_poly.pdbx_strand_id
1 'polypeptide(L)' 'MKLHVVDSSAWLEYFADGPAADQFAPIIEQPAALIVPVITLYEVFKRIAAQRDPVRDKPRRSGRGRIARTA' A
#
# COMPACT_ATOMS: atom_id res chain seq x y z
N MET A 1 11.22 -22.06 -11.25
CA MET A 1 10.20 -20.98 -11.27
C MET A 1 10.48 -20.06 -10.09
N LYS A 2 10.41 -18.74 -10.28
CA LYS A 2 10.66 -17.74 -9.22
C LYS A 2 9.31 -17.27 -8.67
N LEU A 3 9.16 -17.30 -7.36
CA LEU A 3 7.98 -16.78 -6.67
C LEU A 3 8.24 -15.36 -6.18
N HIS A 4 7.21 -14.53 -6.21
CA HIS A 4 7.25 -13.14 -5.77
C HIS A 4 6.32 -12.95 -4.58
N VAL A 5 6.76 -12.18 -3.60
CA VAL A 5 5.91 -11.71 -2.50
C VAL A 5 5.69 -10.21 -2.73
N VAL A 6 4.43 -9.78 -2.71
CA VAL A 6 4.07 -8.37 -2.90
C VAL A 6 3.46 -7.84 -1.61
N ASP A 7 3.97 -6.71 -1.13
CA ASP A 7 3.50 -6.06 0.10
C ASP A 7 2.33 -5.10 -0.14
N SER A 8 1.77 -4.55 0.93
CA SER A 8 0.59 -3.69 0.83
C SER A 8 0.85 -2.38 0.08
N SER A 9 2.10 -1.88 0.05
CA SER A 9 2.43 -0.63 -0.64
C SER A 9 2.33 -0.78 -2.16
N ALA A 10 2.85 -1.87 -2.71
CA ALA A 10 2.80 -2.17 -4.14
C ALA A 10 1.36 -2.43 -4.61
N TRP A 11 0.55 -3.15 -3.81
CA TRP A 11 -0.87 -3.32 -4.10
C TRP A 11 -1.63 -2.00 -4.13
N LEU A 12 -1.36 -1.11 -3.18
CA LEU A 12 -2.03 0.20 -3.13
C LEU A 12 -1.61 1.10 -4.30
N GLU A 13 -0.35 1.04 -4.72
CA GLU A 13 0.13 1.74 -5.91
C GLU A 13 -0.59 1.24 -7.18
N TYR A 14 -0.68 -0.09 -7.34
CA TYR A 14 -1.38 -0.72 -8.46
C TYR A 14 -2.88 -0.36 -8.50
N PHE A 15 -3.59 -0.46 -7.37
CA PHE A 15 -5.01 -0.12 -7.31
C PHE A 15 -5.30 1.37 -7.45
N ALA A 16 -4.32 2.24 -7.17
CA ALA A 16 -4.45 3.68 -7.31
C ALA A 16 -4.10 4.20 -8.71
N ASP A 17 -3.67 3.33 -9.63
CA ASP A 17 -3.07 3.72 -10.90
C ASP A 17 -1.93 4.74 -10.68
N GLY A 18 -1.09 4.45 -9.67
CA GLY A 18 -0.01 5.33 -9.25
C GLY A 18 1.21 5.30 -10.19
N PRO A 19 2.17 6.23 -10.03
CA PRO A 19 3.36 6.33 -10.88
C PRO A 19 4.18 5.04 -11.04
N ALA A 20 4.13 4.13 -10.07
CA ALA A 20 4.83 2.84 -10.13
C ALA A 20 3.91 1.64 -10.42
N ALA A 21 2.64 1.85 -10.78
CA ALA A 21 1.68 0.77 -11.05
C ALA A 21 2.18 -0.19 -12.15
N ASP A 22 2.71 0.34 -13.25
CA ASP A 22 3.27 -0.44 -14.37
C ASP A 22 4.44 -1.34 -13.97
N GLN A 23 5.18 -0.96 -12.92
CA GLN A 23 6.30 -1.77 -12.42
C GLN A 23 5.80 -3.01 -11.65
N PHE A 24 4.64 -2.91 -11.00
CA PHE A 24 4.07 -3.98 -10.19
C PHE A 24 3.05 -4.84 -10.93
N ALA A 25 2.38 -4.28 -11.95
CA ALA A 25 1.36 -4.97 -12.74
C ALA A 25 1.80 -6.34 -13.26
N PRO A 26 3.01 -6.52 -13.87
CA PRO A 26 3.41 -7.83 -14.37
C PRO A 26 3.52 -8.88 -13.27
N ILE A 27 3.88 -8.51 -12.04
CA ILE A 27 4.02 -9.45 -10.92
C ILE A 27 2.64 -9.77 -10.32
N ILE A 28 1.80 -8.74 -10.15
CA ILE A 28 0.46 -8.85 -9.58
C ILE A 28 -0.47 -9.68 -10.47
N GLU A 29 -0.36 -9.53 -11.79
CA GLU A 29 -1.21 -10.18 -12.78
C GLU A 29 -0.75 -11.61 -13.15
N GLN A 30 0.24 -12.15 -12.43
CA GLN A 30 0.72 -13.54 -12.58
C GLN A 30 0.46 -14.38 -11.31
N PRO A 31 -0.80 -14.79 -11.04
CA PRO A 31 -1.16 -15.49 -9.79
C PRO A 31 -0.37 -16.77 -9.52
N ALA A 32 0.02 -17.51 -10.56
CA ALA A 32 0.80 -18.75 -10.44
C ALA A 32 2.21 -18.53 -9.85
N ALA A 33 2.73 -17.30 -9.90
CA ALA A 33 4.05 -16.93 -9.39
C ALA A 33 3.97 -15.96 -8.20
N LEU A 34 2.77 -15.69 -7.67
CA LEU A 34 2.51 -14.65 -6.69
C LEU A 34 2.08 -15.23 -5.34
N ILE A 35 2.78 -14.84 -4.28
CA ILE A 35 2.44 -15.10 -2.90
C ILE A 35 1.91 -13.81 -2.28
N VAL A 36 0.72 -13.87 -1.69
CA VAL A 36 0.11 -12.75 -0.96
C VAL A 36 -0.08 -13.14 0.50
N PRO A 37 0.70 -12.56 1.43
CA PRO A 37 0.48 -12.77 2.86
C PRO A 37 -0.93 -12.31 3.28
N VAL A 38 -1.59 -13.04 4.18
CA VAL A 38 -2.92 -12.69 4.69
C VAL A 38 -2.95 -11.28 5.30
N ILE A 39 -1.87 -10.87 5.97
CA ILE A 39 -1.74 -9.53 6.53
C ILE A 39 -1.76 -8.44 5.45
N THR A 40 -1.15 -8.70 4.28
CA THR A 40 -1.18 -7.79 3.13
C THR A 40 -2.61 -7.55 2.66
N LEU A 41 -3.41 -8.61 2.53
CA LEU A 41 -4.83 -8.51 2.14
C LEU A 41 -5.60 -7.64 3.12
N TYR A 42 -5.41 -7.86 4.43
CA TYR A 42 -6.06 -7.06 5.48
C TYR A 42 -5.69 -5.58 5.38
N GLU A 43 -4.40 -5.25 5.23
CA GLU A 43 -3.93 -3.87 5.15
C GLU A 43 -4.46 -3.14 3.92
N VAL A 44 -4.40 -3.78 2.75
CA VAL A 44 -4.91 -3.24 1.48
C VAL A 44 -6.40 -2.98 1.58
N PHE A 45 -7.18 -3.99 2.02
CA PHE A 45 -8.62 -3.87 2.16
C PHE A 45 -8.99 -2.74 3.14
N LYS A 46 -8.37 -2.71 4.32
CA LYS A 46 -8.60 -1.67 5.33
C LYS A 46 -8.26 -0.28 4.80
N ARG A 47 -7.21 -0.15 3.97
CA ARG A 47 -6.78 1.14 3.43
C ARG A 47 -7.71 1.65 2.33
N ILE A 48 -8.14 0.78 1.43
CA ILE A 48 -9.10 1.10 0.36
C ILE A 48 -10.46 1.44 0.96
N ALA A 49 -10.94 0.64 1.92
CA ALA A 49 -12.19 0.93 2.63
C ALA A 49 -12.13 2.29 3.34
N ALA A 50 -10.99 2.64 3.95
CA ALA A 50 -10.79 3.94 4.59
C ALA A 50 -10.84 5.14 3.65
N GLN A 51 -10.45 4.99 2.39
CA GLN A 51 -10.47 6.07 1.40
C GLN A 51 -11.88 6.31 0.84
N ARG A 52 -12.73 5.28 0.86
CA ARG A 52 -14.10 5.33 0.36
C ARG A 52 -15.11 5.77 1.41
N ASP A 53 -14.74 5.76 2.69
CA ASP A 53 -15.57 6.22 3.78
C ASP A 53 -15.47 7.77 3.92
N PRO A 54 -16.52 8.52 3.55
CA PRO A 54 -16.50 9.97 3.63
C PRO A 54 -16.51 10.50 5.07
N VAL A 55 -16.85 9.66 6.06
CA VAL A 55 -17.04 10.05 7.47
C VAL A 55 -15.72 10.01 8.26
N ARG A 56 -14.66 9.45 7.68
CA ARG A 56 -13.37 9.29 8.35
C ARG A 56 -12.37 10.36 7.93
N ASP A 57 -12.64 11.60 8.33
CA ASP A 57 -11.58 12.60 8.44
C ASP A 57 -10.62 12.14 9.56
N LYS A 58 -9.57 11.38 9.19
CA LYS A 58 -8.49 11.11 10.13
C LYS A 58 -7.88 12.46 10.47
N PRO A 59 -7.74 12.83 11.75
CA PRO A 59 -6.92 13.98 12.12
C PRO A 59 -5.60 13.84 11.39
N ARG A 60 -5.28 14.81 10.52
CA ARG A 60 -3.96 14.87 9.89
C ARG A 60 -2.99 14.72 11.04
N ARG A 61 -2.16 13.67 11.05
CA ARG A 61 -1.08 13.53 12.04
C ARG A 61 -0.27 14.81 11.92
N SER A 62 -0.52 15.76 12.82
CA SER A 62 0.25 16.98 12.89
C SER A 62 1.67 16.56 13.14
N GLY A 63 2.59 17.18 12.40
CA GLY A 63 4.03 17.12 12.57
C GLY A 63 4.59 15.81 13.12
N ARG A 64 5.12 14.97 12.23
CA ARG A 64 6.28 14.15 12.58
C ARG A 64 7.27 15.09 13.27
N GLY A 65 7.42 14.97 14.60
CA GLY A 65 8.16 15.89 15.44
C GLY A 65 9.49 16.17 14.79
N ARG A 66 9.64 17.39 14.27
CA ARG A 66 10.91 17.88 13.76
C ARG A 66 11.73 18.09 15.03
N ILE A 67 12.50 17.08 15.42
CA ILE A 67 13.57 17.27 16.40
C ILE A 67 14.51 18.30 15.78
N ALA A 68 14.32 19.56 16.17
CA ALA A 68 15.27 20.62 15.91
C ALA A 68 16.53 20.23 16.67
N ARG A 69 17.50 19.64 15.97
CA ARG A 69 18.89 19.64 16.43
C ARG A 69 19.43 21.03 16.13
N THR A 70 19.48 21.86 17.16
CA THR A 70 20.28 23.08 17.21
C THR A 70 20.78 23.25 18.65
N ALA A 71 22.04 23.65 18.75
CA ALA A 71 22.93 23.72 19.93
C ALA A 71 23.62 22.40 20.30
#